data_AF-A0A2T7NMI0-F1
#
_entry.id   AF-A0A2T7NMI0-F1
#
_cell.length_a   1.000
_cell.length_b   1.000
_cell.length_c   1.000
_cell.angle_alpha   90.00
_cell.angle_beta   90.00
_cell.angle_gamma   90.00
#
_symmetry.space_group_name_H-M   'P 1'
#
loop_
_entity.id
_entity.type
_entity.pdbx_description
1 polymer ?
#
loop_
_entity_poly.entity_id
_entity_poly.type
_entity_poly.pdbx_seq_one_letter_code
_entity_poly.pdbx_strand_id
1 'polypeptide(L)'
;MATEWSRRCLLILLLVLLVVVVSASVTEKILQIPLFEVGELWVNAASTFCAGVVRRVTTVPDFTHWTTYLGLSLAAAIVYCGYVVLLKPLNRVRKLGDMGYIAEGSLSVRETANYVQKRRKVGSVPPVYPNGWFGIMESFHLKKGESKPVSILGEYSNGDDGC
;
A
#
# COMPACT_ATOMS: atom_id res chain seq x y z
N MET A 1 -40.77 -17.57 43.05
CA MET A 1 -40.53 -16.96 41.72
C MET A 1 -39.50 -15.83 41.75
N ALA A 2 -39.61 -14.81 42.63
CA ALA A 2 -38.64 -13.71 42.67
C ALA A 2 -37.18 -14.12 43.01
N THR A 3 -37.01 -15.16 43.84
CA THR A 3 -35.71 -15.66 44.30
C THR A 3 -34.92 -16.41 43.23
N GLU A 4 -35.58 -17.14 42.34
CA GLU A 4 -34.93 -17.82 41.21
C GLU A 4 -34.48 -16.85 40.14
N TRP A 5 -35.25 -15.78 39.89
CA TRP A 5 -34.89 -14.75 38.93
C TRP A 5 -33.66 -13.97 39.40
N SER A 6 -33.62 -13.59 40.68
CA SER A 6 -32.44 -12.96 41.30
C SER A 6 -31.20 -13.85 41.24
N ARG A 7 -31.35 -15.17 41.49
CA ARG A 7 -30.25 -16.13 41.36
C ARG A 7 -29.74 -16.26 39.92
N ARG A 8 -30.63 -16.30 38.92
CA ARG A 8 -30.24 -16.33 37.50
C ARG A 8 -29.54 -15.04 37.09
N CYS A 9 -30.02 -13.88 37.54
CA CYS A 9 -29.34 -12.61 37.31
C CYS A 9 -27.95 -12.57 37.93
N LEU A 10 -27.78 -13.05 39.17
CA LEU A 10 -26.47 -13.13 39.82
C LEU A 10 -25.52 -14.06 39.08
N LEU A 11 -25.98 -15.24 38.63
CA LEU A 11 -25.16 -16.18 37.87
C LEU A 11 -24.74 -15.60 36.51
N ILE A 12 -25.63 -14.89 35.82
CA ILE A 12 -25.31 -14.20 34.57
C ILE A 12 -24.27 -13.11 34.83
N LEU A 13 -24.43 -12.32 35.90
CA LEU A 13 -23.50 -11.24 36.25
C LEU A 13 -22.12 -11.81 36.59
N LEU A 14 -22.06 -12.93 37.32
CA LEU A 14 -20.81 -13.63 37.66
C LEU A 14 -20.14 -14.23 36.42
N LEU A 15 -20.91 -14.79 35.48
CA LEU A 15 -20.39 -15.27 34.20
C LEU A 15 -19.84 -14.14 33.34
N VAL A 16 -20.53 -13.00 33.26
CA VAL A 16 -20.05 -11.81 32.54
C VAL A 16 -18.76 -11.30 33.17
N LEU A 17 -18.70 -11.23 34.51
CA LEU A 17 -17.50 -10.80 35.22
C LEU A 17 -16.32 -11.74 34.97
N LEU A 18 -16.56 -13.06 34.97
CA LEU A 18 -15.56 -14.06 34.63
C LEU A 18 -15.07 -13.91 33.18
N VAL A 19 -15.98 -13.71 32.22
CA VAL A 19 -15.60 -13.49 30.81
C VAL A 19 -14.77 -12.21 30.65
N VAL A 20 -15.11 -11.14 31.35
CA VAL A 20 -14.34 -9.88 31.33
C VAL A 20 -12.95 -10.08 31.93
N VAL A 21 -12.84 -10.76 33.08
CA VAL A 21 -11.56 -11.04 33.74
C VAL A 21 -10.68 -11.95 32.89
N VAL A 22 -11.25 -13.00 32.29
CA VAL A 22 -10.52 -13.90 31.39
C VAL A 22 -10.07 -13.16 30.13
N SER A 23 -10.93 -12.30 29.56
CA SER A 23 -10.55 -11.48 28.39
C SER A 23 -9.42 -10.49 28.72
N ALA A 24 -9.45 -9.87 29.89
CA ALA A 24 -8.38 -8.99 30.37
C ALA A 24 -7.06 -9.77 30.58
N SER A 25 -7.12 -10.94 31.20
CA SER A 25 -5.93 -11.78 31.43
C SER A 25 -5.34 -12.37 30.16
N VAL A 26 -6.19 -12.73 29.19
CA VAL A 26 -5.75 -13.23 27.87
C VAL A 26 -5.13 -12.10 27.04
N THR A 27 -5.63 -10.87 27.17
CA THR A 27 -5.04 -9.68 26.54
C THR A 27 -3.60 -9.47 27.02
N GLU A 28 -3.34 -9.58 28.33
CA GLU A 28 -1.99 -9.45 28.89
C GLU A 28 -1.02 -10.54 28.42
N LYS A 29 -1.48 -11.78 28.21
CA LYS A 29 -0.62 -12.89 27.78
C LYS A 29 -0.41 -12.97 26.26
N ILE A 30 -1.40 -12.59 25.45
CA ILE A 30 -1.29 -12.59 23.98
C ILE A 30 -0.56 -11.33 23.46
N LEU A 31 -0.49 -10.24 24.23
CA LEU A 31 0.26 -9.03 23.87
C LEU A 31 1.79 -9.13 24.09
N GLN A 32 2.31 -10.14 24.78
CA GLN A 32 3.75 -10.32 25.03
C GLN A 32 4.51 -10.93 23.83
N ILE A 33 4.02 -10.71 22.61
CA ILE A 33 4.72 -11.07 21.38
C ILE A 33 5.66 -9.91 21.03
N PRO A 34 6.94 -10.15 20.66
CA PRO A 34 7.96 -9.12 20.41
C PRO A 34 7.64 -8.06 19.33
N LEU A 35 6.46 -8.12 18.69
CA LEU A 35 5.95 -7.05 17.84
C LEU A 35 5.57 -5.78 18.63
N PHE A 36 5.24 -5.88 19.93
CA PHE A 36 4.81 -4.73 20.72
C PHE A 36 5.95 -3.84 21.22
N GLU A 37 7.17 -4.35 21.44
CA GLU A 37 8.30 -3.47 21.81
C GLU A 37 8.60 -2.46 20.70
N VAL A 38 8.62 -2.93 19.46
CA VAL A 38 8.79 -2.06 18.29
C VAL A 38 7.57 -1.16 18.14
N GLY A 39 6.36 -1.69 18.32
CA GLY A 39 5.11 -0.92 18.29
C GLY A 39 5.06 0.21 19.33
N GLU A 40 5.48 -0.04 20.56
CA GLU A 40 5.50 0.94 21.65
C GLU A 40 6.53 2.03 21.39
N LEU A 41 7.71 1.68 20.84
CA LEU A 41 8.70 2.67 20.38
C LEU A 41 8.15 3.56 19.27
N TRP A 42 7.44 3.00 18.28
CA TRP A 42 6.81 3.79 17.23
C TRP A 42 5.66 4.66 17.75
N VAL A 43 4.85 4.14 18.67
CA VAL A 43 3.75 4.89 19.31
C VAL A 43 4.30 6.04 20.16
N ASN A 44 5.37 5.82 20.91
CA ASN A 44 6.04 6.84 21.70
C ASN A 44 6.77 7.87 20.82
N ALA A 45 7.39 7.44 19.72
CA ALA A 45 7.99 8.35 18.74
C ALA A 45 6.91 9.21 18.04
N ALA A 46 5.79 8.60 17.67
CA ALA A 46 4.67 9.31 17.06
C ALA A 46 4.02 10.28 18.05
N SER A 47 3.82 9.90 19.31
CA SER A 47 3.20 10.76 20.32
C SER A 47 4.09 11.95 20.67
N THR A 48 5.40 11.74 20.82
CA THR A 48 6.38 12.82 21.04
C THR A 48 6.49 13.76 19.85
N PHE A 49 6.49 13.23 18.63
CA PHE A 49 6.46 14.04 17.41
C PHE A 49 5.17 14.87 17.30
N CYS A 50 4.00 14.24 17.47
CA CYS A 50 2.70 14.91 17.44
C CYS A 50 2.61 16.01 18.51
N ALA A 51 3.06 15.74 19.74
CA ALA A 51 3.09 16.75 20.81
C ALA A 51 4.04 17.91 20.46
N GLY A 52 5.19 17.64 19.84
CA GLY A 52 6.13 18.66 19.36
C GLY A 52 5.55 19.54 18.26
N VAL A 53 4.87 18.93 17.29
CA VAL A 53 4.18 19.64 16.19
C VAL A 53 3.03 20.49 16.74
N VAL A 54 2.16 19.92 17.58
CA VAL A 54 1.04 20.65 18.20
C VAL A 54 1.56 21.82 19.03
N ARG A 55 2.63 21.63 19.81
CA ARG A 55 3.25 22.72 20.57
C ARG A 55 3.79 23.81 19.65
N ARG A 56 4.49 23.46 18.57
CA ARG A 56 5.01 24.44 17.59
C ARG A 56 3.92 25.19 16.84
N VAL A 57 2.78 24.55 16.59
CA VAL A 57 1.62 25.16 15.90
C VAL A 57 0.80 26.04 16.84
N THR A 58 0.67 25.65 18.12
CA THR A 58 -0.15 26.37 19.12
C THR A 58 0.62 27.49 19.84
N THR A 59 1.95 27.45 19.87
CA THR A 59 2.74 28.63 20.27
C THR A 59 2.62 29.68 19.17
N VAL A 60 1.84 30.71 19.48
CA VAL A 60 1.47 31.87 18.67
C VAL A 60 2.47 32.16 17.53
N PRO A 61 2.05 32.07 16.26
CA PRO A 61 2.82 32.66 15.18
C PRO A 61 2.75 34.17 15.36
N ASP A 62 3.89 34.81 15.58
CA ASP A 62 4.00 36.26 15.42
C ASP A 62 3.77 36.59 13.94
N PHE A 63 2.50 36.71 13.54
CA PHE A 63 2.08 37.04 12.17
C PHE A 63 2.59 38.41 11.69
N THR A 64 3.25 39.16 12.57
CA THR A 64 3.92 40.41 12.31
C THR A 64 5.16 40.26 11.41
N HIS A 65 5.80 39.08 11.41
CA HIS A 65 7.05 38.86 10.68
C HIS A 65 6.83 38.04 9.40
N TRP A 66 7.37 38.53 8.28
CA TRP A 66 7.33 37.87 6.96
C TRP A 66 7.90 36.43 6.97
N THR A 67 8.83 36.14 7.89
CA THR A 67 9.47 34.83 8.06
C THR A 67 8.50 33.73 8.45
N THR A 68 7.43 34.06 9.18
CA THR A 68 6.39 33.09 9.57
C THR A 68 5.60 32.59 8.36
N TYR A 69 5.28 33.48 7.42
CA TYR A 69 4.60 33.15 6.17
C TYR A 69 5.45 32.25 5.27
N LEU A 70 6.76 32.50 5.18
CA LEU A 70 7.67 31.61 4.44
C LEU A 70 7.76 30.22 5.06
N GLY A 71 7.87 30.14 6.39
CA GLY A 71 7.88 28.86 7.10
C GLY A 71 6.60 28.06 6.86
N LEU A 72 5.44 28.72 6.91
CA LEU A 72 4.14 28.10 6.64
C LEU A 72 4.01 27.61 5.19
N SER A 73 4.46 28.41 4.22
CA SER A 73 4.47 28.04 2.80
C SER A 73 5.33 26.81 2.54
N LEU A 74 6.52 26.73 3.15
CA LEU A 74 7.41 25.58 3.04
C LEU A 74 6.78 24.32 3.67
N ALA A 75 6.20 24.45 4.86
CA ALA A 75 5.53 23.33 5.53
C ALA A 75 4.35 22.79 4.70
N ALA A 76 3.53 23.67 4.12
CA ALA A 76 2.44 23.29 3.22
C ALA A 76 2.96 22.57 1.97
N ALA A 77 4.07 23.03 1.38
CA ALA A 77 4.69 22.37 0.23
C ALA A 77 5.22 20.96 0.57
N ILE A 78 5.80 20.77 1.75
CA ILE A 78 6.26 19.45 2.22
C ILE A 78 5.08 18.50 2.40
N VAL A 79 3.99 18.97 3.03
CA VAL A 79 2.77 18.17 3.21
C VAL A 79 2.16 17.81 1.85
N TYR A 80 2.10 18.75 0.91
CA TYR A 80 1.61 18.50 -0.44
C TYR A 80 2.48 17.50 -1.20
N CYS A 81 3.81 17.63 -1.12
CA CYS A 81 4.74 16.68 -1.73
C CYS A 81 4.57 15.27 -1.15
N GLY A 82 4.46 15.16 0.18
CA GLY A 82 4.17 13.89 0.86
C GLY A 82 2.84 13.28 0.41
N TYR A 83 1.78 14.09 0.29
CA TYR A 83 0.49 13.67 -0.26
C TYR A 83 0.64 13.12 -1.68
N VAL A 84 1.37 13.82 -2.57
CA VAL A 84 1.58 13.37 -3.95
C VAL A 84 2.40 12.07 -3.99
N VAL A 85 3.44 11.93 -3.19
CA VAL A 85 4.29 10.72 -3.20
C VAL A 85 3.57 9.50 -2.62
N LEU A 86 2.79 9.67 -1.55
CA LEU A 86 2.17 8.55 -0.85
C LEU A 86 0.80 8.16 -1.43
N LEU A 87 0.01 9.13 -1.89
CA LEU A 87 -1.39 8.90 -2.26
C LEU A 87 -1.65 8.96 -3.77
N LYS A 88 -0.73 9.51 -4.56
CA LYS A 88 -0.82 9.39 -6.02
C LYS A 88 -0.32 8.01 -6.42
N PRO A 89 -1.15 7.17 -7.08
CA PRO A 89 -0.71 5.85 -7.52
C PRO A 89 0.52 6.00 -8.42
N LEU A 90 1.62 5.34 -8.04
CA LEU A 90 2.86 5.37 -8.78
C LEU A 90 2.65 4.68 -10.13
N ASN A 91 2.44 5.48 -11.18
CA ASN A 91 2.28 4.97 -12.53
C ASN A 91 3.61 4.40 -13.04
N ARG A 92 3.81 3.08 -12.90
CA ARG A 92 5.03 2.38 -13.31
C ARG A 92 4.90 1.80 -14.71
N VAL A 93 4.63 2.65 -15.70
CA VAL A 93 4.67 2.23 -17.11
C VAL A 93 6.13 2.03 -17.53
N ARG A 94 6.53 0.77 -17.74
CA ARG A 94 7.80 0.43 -18.39
C ARG A 94 7.60 0.40 -19.89
N LYS A 95 8.45 1.11 -20.64
CA LYS A 95 8.39 1.08 -22.11
C LYS A 95 8.82 -0.31 -22.60
N LEU A 96 8.17 -0.82 -23.64
CA LEU A 96 8.51 -2.11 -24.28
C LEU A 96 9.96 -2.13 -24.80
N GLY A 97 10.51 -0.97 -25.18
CA GLY A 97 11.91 -0.80 -25.53
C GLY A 97 12.89 -1.14 -24.39
N ASP A 98 12.52 -0.86 -23.13
CA ASP A 98 13.33 -1.22 -21.95
C ASP A 98 13.31 -2.73 -21.66
N MET A 99 12.27 -3.44 -22.13
CA MET A 99 12.19 -4.91 -22.11
C MET A 99 12.99 -5.55 -23.27
N GLY A 100 13.41 -4.74 -24.26
CA GLY A 100 14.27 -5.14 -25.37
C GLY A 100 13.61 -6.07 -26.39
N TYR A 101 12.28 -5.99 -26.53
CA TYR A 101 11.54 -6.74 -27.55
C TYR A 101 11.38 -5.96 -28.86
N ILE A 102 11.50 -4.62 -28.85
CA ILE A 102 11.47 -3.79 -30.06
C ILE A 102 12.50 -2.67 -29.89
N ALA A 103 13.49 -2.59 -30.78
CA ALA A 103 14.45 -1.49 -30.82
C ALA A 103 13.72 -0.26 -31.37
N GLU A 104 13.21 0.57 -30.49
CA GLU A 104 12.55 1.82 -30.83
C GLU A 104 13.63 2.85 -31.21
N GLY A 105 14.10 2.77 -32.46
CA GLY A 105 14.83 3.78 -33.24
C GLY A 105 16.10 4.43 -32.66
N SER A 106 16.50 4.12 -31.42
CA SER A 106 17.47 4.88 -30.65
C SER A 106 18.80 4.16 -30.43
N LEU A 107 18.89 2.89 -30.83
CA LEU A 107 20.11 2.09 -30.70
C LEU A 107 20.73 1.85 -32.07
N SER A 108 22.04 2.01 -32.15
CA SER A 108 22.82 1.68 -33.34
C SER A 108 22.68 0.19 -33.66
N VAL A 109 22.61 -0.17 -34.95
CA VAL A 109 22.51 -1.57 -35.43
C VAL A 109 23.57 -2.47 -34.76
N ARG A 110 24.76 -1.93 -34.49
CA ARG A 110 25.86 -2.62 -33.81
C ARG A 110 25.55 -2.91 -32.34
N GLU A 111 24.92 -1.98 -31.64
CA GLU A 111 24.53 -2.15 -30.24
C GLU A 111 23.39 -3.17 -30.14
N THR A 112 22.39 -3.08 -31.01
CA THR A 112 21.32 -4.07 -31.11
C THR A 112 21.87 -5.48 -31.36
N ALA A 113 22.82 -5.63 -32.28
CA ALA A 113 23.46 -6.92 -32.57
C ALA A 113 24.23 -7.49 -31.36
N ASN A 114 24.98 -6.65 -30.64
CA ASN A 114 25.68 -7.06 -29.42
C ASN A 114 24.71 -7.45 -28.29
N TYR A 115 23.62 -6.70 -28.10
CA TYR A 115 22.57 -7.03 -27.12
C TYR A 115 21.89 -8.36 -27.47
N VAL A 116 21.57 -8.59 -28.74
CA VAL A 116 20.98 -9.83 -29.22
C VAL A 116 21.95 -11.01 -29.06
N GLN A 117 23.24 -10.86 -29.41
CA GLN A 117 24.24 -11.91 -29.19
C GLN A 117 24.43 -12.22 -27.70
N LYS A 118 24.45 -11.20 -26.83
CA LYS A 118 24.56 -11.38 -25.37
C LYS A 118 23.34 -12.11 -24.79
N ARG A 119 22.13 -11.88 -25.34
CA ARG A 119 20.87 -12.56 -24.94
C ARG A 119 20.71 -13.95 -25.56
N ARG A 120 21.32 -14.24 -26.72
CA ARG A 120 21.31 -15.56 -27.38
C ARG A 120 22.21 -16.60 -26.72
N LYS A 121 22.91 -16.28 -25.62
CA LYS A 121 23.61 -17.25 -24.75
C LYS A 121 22.67 -18.06 -23.84
N VAL A 122 21.42 -18.25 -24.25
CA VAL A 122 20.46 -19.10 -23.55
C VAL A 122 20.24 -20.32 -24.46
N GLY A 123 20.71 -21.48 -24.02
CA GLY A 123 20.47 -22.76 -24.69
C GLY A 123 18.97 -23.09 -24.80
N SER A 124 18.64 -24.17 -25.53
CA SER A 124 17.29 -24.71 -25.82
C SER A 124 16.15 -23.94 -25.13
N VAL A 125 15.77 -22.81 -25.72
CA VAL A 125 14.75 -21.92 -25.18
C VAL A 125 13.43 -22.71 -25.19
N PRO A 126 12.78 -22.94 -24.03
CA PRO A 126 11.46 -23.56 -23.99
C PRO A 126 10.47 -22.71 -24.82
N PRO A 127 9.34 -23.31 -25.27
CA PRO A 127 8.45 -22.67 -26.24
C PRO A 127 8.06 -21.24 -25.88
N VAL A 128 7.81 -20.44 -26.92
CA VAL A 128 7.66 -18.97 -26.96
C VAL A 128 6.60 -18.39 -26.00
N TYR A 129 5.81 -19.25 -25.36
CA TYR A 129 4.83 -18.91 -24.35
C TYR A 129 5.34 -19.35 -22.98
N PRO A 130 5.95 -18.47 -22.17
CA PRO A 130 6.24 -18.85 -20.80
C PRO A 130 4.89 -19.03 -20.11
N ASN A 131 4.67 -20.20 -19.50
CA ASN A 131 3.49 -20.54 -18.70
C ASN A 131 3.43 -19.73 -17.39
N GLY A 132 3.50 -18.41 -17.50
CA GLY A 132 3.57 -17.47 -16.41
C GLY A 132 2.36 -16.54 -16.41
N TRP A 133 2.09 -15.97 -15.25
CA TRP A 133 1.07 -14.94 -15.10
C TRP A 133 1.58 -13.62 -15.66
N PHE A 134 0.81 -13.01 -16.57
CA PHE A 134 1.09 -11.69 -17.11
C PHE A 134 0.15 -10.67 -16.48
N GLY A 135 0.73 -9.58 -15.95
CA GLY A 135 -0.05 -8.42 -15.53
C GLY A 135 -0.53 -7.65 -16.75
N ILE A 136 -1.80 -7.78 -17.10
CA ILE A 136 -2.38 -7.22 -18.33
C ILE A 136 -2.74 -5.74 -18.16
N MET A 137 -3.43 -5.42 -17.06
CA MET A 137 -3.95 -4.09 -16.80
C MET A 137 -4.07 -3.86 -15.28
N GLU A 138 -3.78 -2.64 -14.83
CA GLU A 138 -3.92 -2.28 -13.42
C GLU A 138 -5.41 -2.09 -13.08
N SER A 139 -5.83 -2.49 -11.87
CA SER A 139 -7.25 -2.59 -11.50
C SER A 139 -8.01 -1.26 -11.59
N PHE A 140 -7.35 -0.11 -11.43
CA PHE A 140 -7.99 1.20 -11.55
C PHE A 140 -8.28 1.62 -13.00
N HIS A 141 -7.66 0.96 -13.98
CA HIS A 141 -7.96 1.19 -15.39
C HIS A 141 -9.24 0.48 -15.85
N LEU A 142 -9.78 -0.45 -15.05
CA LEU A 142 -11.04 -1.14 -15.33
C LEU A 142 -12.12 -0.67 -14.35
N LYS A 143 -13.14 0.06 -14.85
CA LYS A 143 -14.28 0.44 -14.01
C LYS A 143 -15.20 -0.77 -13.80
N LYS A 144 -15.92 -0.81 -12.67
CA LYS A 144 -16.92 -1.85 -12.41
C LYS A 144 -17.99 -1.83 -13.52
N GLY A 145 -18.15 -2.94 -14.22
CA GLY A 145 -19.12 -3.11 -15.31
C GLY A 145 -18.61 -2.67 -16.70
N GLU A 146 -17.34 -2.27 -16.83
CA GLU A 146 -16.72 -1.95 -18.12
C GLU A 146 -15.90 -3.17 -18.60
N SER A 147 -16.08 -3.60 -19.85
CA SER A 147 -15.17 -4.54 -20.53
C SER A 147 -14.23 -3.78 -21.45
N LYS A 148 -12.95 -4.13 -21.44
CA LYS A 148 -11.94 -3.53 -22.34
C LYS A 148 -11.28 -4.61 -23.17
N PRO A 149 -11.28 -4.49 -24.51
CA PRO A 149 -10.59 -5.46 -25.36
C PRO A 149 -9.08 -5.34 -25.16
N VAL A 150 -8.41 -6.47 -24.98
CA VAL A 150 -6.94 -6.55 -24.91
C VAL A 150 -6.47 -7.63 -25.87
N SER A 151 -5.48 -7.31 -26.70
CA SER A 151 -4.77 -8.30 -27.50
C SER A 151 -3.49 -8.73 -26.79
N ILE A 152 -3.35 -10.03 -26.54
CA ILE A 152 -2.21 -10.60 -25.81
C ILE A 152 -1.64 -11.72 -26.67
N LEU A 153 -0.32 -11.67 -26.91
CA LEU A 153 0.43 -12.72 -27.62
C LEU A 153 -0.14 -13.10 -29.01
N GLY A 154 -0.84 -12.17 -29.67
CA GLY A 154 -1.44 -12.38 -30.99
C GLY A 154 -2.88 -12.91 -30.97
N GLU A 155 -3.44 -13.18 -29.78
CA GLU A 155 -4.84 -13.59 -29.62
C GLU A 155 -5.69 -12.39 -29.18
N TYR A 156 -6.91 -12.30 -29.72
CA TYR A 156 -7.85 -11.21 -29.49
C TYR A 156 -9.05 -11.77 -28.73
N SER A 157 -9.16 -11.43 -27.44
CA SER A 157 -10.32 -11.79 -26.64
C SER A 157 -11.30 -10.62 -26.62
N ASN A 158 -12.39 -10.75 -27.37
CA ASN A 158 -13.59 -9.94 -27.19
C ASN A 158 -14.39 -10.56 -26.04
N GLY A 159 -14.59 -9.81 -24.96
CA GLY A 159 -15.40 -10.24 -23.82
C GLY A 159 -16.91 -10.12 -24.08
N ASP A 160 -17.39 -10.72 -25.18
CA ASP A 160 -18.82 -10.86 -25.49
C ASP A 160 -19.34 -12.21 -24.97
N ASP A 161 -19.18 -12.43 -23.68
CA ASP A 161 -19.64 -13.61 -22.97
C ASP A 161 -20.96 -13.23 -22.30
N GLY A 162 -22.05 -13.26 -23.07
CA GLY A 162 -23.38 -12.93 -22.57
C GLY A 162 -23.80 -13.84 -21.41
N CYS A 163 -23.93 -13.25 -20.21
CA CYS A 163 -24.73 -13.71 -19.08
C CYS A 163 -25.24 -12.49 -18.30
#